data_AF-A0A2N7D4N0-F1
#
_entry.id   AF-A0A2N7D4N0-F1
#
_cell.length_a   1.000
_cell.length_b   1.000
_cell.length_c   1.000
_cell.angle_alpha   90.00
_cell.angle_beta   90.00
_cell.angle_gamma   90.00
#
_symmetry.space_group_name_H-M   'P 1'
#
loop_
_entity.id
_entity.type
_entity.pdbx_description
1 polymer ?
#
loop_
_entity_poly.entity_id
_entity_poly.type
_entity_poly.pdbx_seq_one_letter_code
_entity_poly.pdbx_strand_id
1 'polypeptide(L)'
;MKLKTLSTLIAVAMTAGTLTGCNFYDEPPGGEVPEEPTTPPPIEDVDTIVESVSELTAAIQSAEHGAVIGLKAGGDFASIGTLILTKPVTLTSVDVDGNLSDDGVDQAVITGVTCIDVPSTADSILKGTTGIRLSNLSFDNVTLDTCGSEDTSRSIINVGKVGDGDTPVVLEKLTFNGMNFTESTSSPTAWVYSRGLVDIQDSEFLNKQVDNTTTGILYLNCGSNKINGGSARNSSPVFTNNTVELTGDSAALNGIVAGQFDGKACGAVVTGNTFTGFENDVSTDADTFAAIVDGDTTGGNKIEGNDFGEGSTPPPTDPDNDVDALNEMIQAASVGQVISLGADKDYSEGIIELSKEVVLDGENLATITGSACINISAAGAEVRNLSFKNNAITSCASGESSQGRSGSITIMQVGEENKPVLLTNLHIDAQDITNDMLENKASLVYSSGYFELLNSSFVNLQSNIQNNAVYTPCHKSEARMGSVIQGNNFTINDAGNSEVAAIKFGNSSSGAIQDNINNNSCLVTIENNVFTGYSVNVTDSVGSSSDNPRVAAVFARNEAMQNDVENTNTFQ
;
A
#
# COMPACT_ATOMS: atom_id res chain seq x y z
N MET A 1 -20.43 -55.07 59.04
CA MET A 1 -21.48 -54.06 59.24
C MET A 1 -20.82 -52.81 59.84
N LYS A 2 -20.88 -51.67 59.13
CA LYS A 2 -20.76 -50.27 59.61
C LYS A 2 -19.42 -49.82 60.27
N LEU A 3 -18.65 -48.95 59.58
CA LEU A 3 -18.50 -47.49 59.81
C LEU A 3 -17.50 -47.18 60.97
N LYS A 4 -16.46 -46.33 60.89
CA LYS A 4 -16.27 -45.01 60.24
C LYS A 4 -14.79 -44.58 60.29
N THR A 5 -14.29 -43.99 59.18
CA THR A 5 -13.54 -42.72 59.03
C THR A 5 -12.82 -42.06 60.22
N LEU A 6 -11.55 -41.65 60.02
CA LEU A 6 -10.99 -40.27 59.98
C LEU A 6 -9.45 -40.36 60.07
N SER A 7 -8.69 -40.07 59.01
CA SER A 7 -7.96 -38.80 58.77
C SER A 7 -6.96 -38.42 59.87
N THR A 8 -5.70 -38.13 59.49
CA THR A 8 -4.95 -36.86 59.72
C THR A 8 -3.43 -37.09 59.88
N LEU A 9 -2.65 -36.45 58.98
CA LEU A 9 -1.26 -35.94 59.05
C LEU A 9 -0.14 -36.72 59.80
N ILE A 10 1.06 -36.75 59.21
CA ILE A 10 2.19 -35.86 59.58
C ILE A 10 3.40 -36.16 58.68
N ALA A 11 3.99 -35.08 58.18
CA ALA A 11 5.19 -34.99 57.38
C ALA A 11 6.47 -34.94 58.23
N VAL A 12 7.61 -34.79 57.53
CA VAL A 12 8.94 -34.33 58.03
C VAL A 12 9.81 -35.46 58.58
N ALA A 13 10.72 -36.05 57.80
CA ALA A 13 11.99 -35.55 57.24
C ALA A 13 13.22 -35.73 58.17
N MET A 14 14.35 -35.93 57.48
CA MET A 14 15.75 -35.77 57.90
C MET A 14 16.48 -37.05 58.39
N THR A 15 17.34 -37.62 57.52
CA THR A 15 18.83 -37.43 57.45
C THR A 15 19.55 -38.51 58.28
N ALA A 16 20.70 -39.09 57.93
CA ALA A 16 21.68 -38.90 56.86
C ALA A 16 22.57 -40.17 56.82
N GLY A 17 23.21 -40.42 55.68
CA GLY A 17 24.22 -41.47 55.51
C GLY A 17 24.93 -41.40 54.16
N THR A 18 25.62 -40.27 53.91
CA THR A 18 26.86 -40.05 53.12
C THR A 18 27.27 -41.11 52.07
N LEU A 19 27.22 -40.80 50.77
CA LEU A 19 28.25 -40.15 49.91
C LEU A 19 29.32 -41.10 49.32
N THR A 20 29.18 -41.35 48.02
CA THR A 20 30.17 -41.37 46.89
C THR A 20 29.28 -41.60 45.66
N GLY A 21 29.03 -40.69 44.72
CA GLY A 21 29.96 -39.82 44.02
C GLY A 21 30.01 -40.20 42.52
N CYS A 22 28.85 -40.25 41.85
CA CYS A 22 28.75 -40.16 40.39
C CYS A 22 27.71 -39.07 40.07
N ASN A 23 28.18 -37.99 39.47
CA ASN A 23 27.35 -36.95 38.88
C ASN A 23 26.50 -37.58 37.76
N PHE A 24 25.18 -37.64 37.92
CA PHE A 24 24.24 -37.61 36.82
C PHE A 24 23.13 -36.64 37.24
N TYR A 25 23.43 -35.34 37.11
CA TYR A 25 22.45 -34.47 36.50
C TYR A 25 22.23 -35.08 35.12
N ASP A 26 21.15 -35.86 34.95
CA ASP A 26 20.56 -35.95 33.62
C ASP A 26 20.12 -34.51 33.31
N GLU A 27 20.84 -33.88 32.39
CA GLU A 27 20.32 -32.74 31.66
C GLU A 27 18.86 -33.07 31.27
N PRO A 28 17.90 -32.14 31.40
CA PRO A 28 16.63 -32.33 30.72
C PRO A 28 17.00 -32.66 29.26
N PRO A 29 16.36 -33.67 28.62
CA PRO A 29 16.72 -34.05 27.27
C PRO A 29 16.79 -32.76 26.48
N GLY A 30 18.00 -32.42 26.02
CA GLY A 30 18.19 -31.24 25.20
C GLY A 30 17.16 -31.38 24.11
N GLY A 31 16.20 -30.44 24.08
CA GLY A 31 15.28 -30.37 22.97
C GLY A 31 16.16 -30.35 21.75
N GLU A 32 16.15 -31.44 20.98
CA GLU A 32 16.78 -31.43 19.68
C GLU A 32 16.20 -30.20 19.00
N VAL A 33 17.10 -29.27 18.66
CA VAL A 33 16.77 -28.13 17.83
C VAL A 33 16.02 -28.73 16.64
N PRO A 34 14.77 -28.32 16.35
CA PRO A 34 14.08 -28.78 15.15
C PRO A 34 15.06 -28.64 13.98
N GLU A 35 15.32 -29.73 13.26
CA GLU A 35 16.20 -29.69 12.09
C GLU A 35 15.78 -28.53 11.20
N GLU A 36 16.77 -27.79 10.68
CA GLU A 36 16.51 -26.72 9.70
C GLU A 36 15.59 -27.25 8.59
N PRO A 37 14.62 -26.46 8.12
CA PRO A 37 13.71 -26.89 7.06
C PRO A 37 14.53 -27.39 5.87
N THR A 38 14.36 -28.66 5.53
CA THR A 38 15.04 -29.25 4.38
C THR A 38 14.42 -28.66 3.13
N THR A 39 15.22 -27.93 2.35
CA THR A 39 14.77 -27.38 1.07
C THR A 39 14.24 -28.52 0.19
N PRO A 40 13.00 -28.43 -0.34
CA PRO A 40 12.47 -29.40 -1.27
C PRO A 40 13.42 -29.59 -2.46
N PRO A 41 13.56 -30.82 -3.01
CA PRO A 41 14.42 -31.04 -4.17
C PRO A 41 13.95 -30.18 -5.35
N PRO A 42 14.86 -29.65 -6.20
CA PRO A 42 14.47 -28.87 -7.36
C PRO A 42 13.59 -29.69 -8.32
N ILE A 43 12.68 -29.02 -9.02
CA ILE A 43 11.91 -29.63 -10.10
C ILE A 43 12.81 -29.66 -11.34
N GLU A 44 13.09 -30.86 -11.87
CA GLU A 44 14.03 -31.01 -12.99
C GLU A 44 13.35 -31.19 -14.35
N ASP A 45 12.13 -31.73 -14.40
CA ASP A 45 11.41 -32.02 -15.64
C ASP A 45 9.88 -32.03 -15.44
N VAL A 46 9.13 -31.92 -16.54
CA VAL A 46 7.66 -31.90 -16.57
C VAL A 46 7.12 -33.10 -17.35
N ASP A 47 6.27 -33.90 -16.71
CA ASP A 47 5.69 -35.11 -17.33
C ASP A 47 4.54 -34.79 -18.29
N THR A 48 3.76 -33.75 -17.99
CA THR A 48 2.57 -33.40 -18.76
C THR A 48 2.35 -31.89 -18.73
N ILE A 49 2.09 -31.29 -19.89
CA ILE A 49 1.78 -29.86 -20.02
C ILE A 49 0.29 -29.71 -20.31
N VAL A 50 -0.35 -28.76 -19.65
CA VAL A 50 -1.77 -28.44 -19.79
C VAL A 50 -1.97 -26.96 -20.06
N GLU A 51 -2.99 -26.62 -20.86
CA GLU A 51 -3.33 -25.26 -21.24
C GLU A 51 -4.74 -24.85 -20.80
N SER A 52 -5.51 -25.77 -20.19
CA SER A 52 -6.86 -25.49 -19.69
C SER A 52 -7.22 -26.23 -18.41
N VAL A 53 -8.24 -25.74 -17.70
CA VAL A 53 -8.85 -26.42 -16.54
C VAL A 53 -9.23 -27.88 -16.81
N SER A 54 -9.78 -28.15 -17.99
CA SER A 54 -10.24 -29.48 -18.37
C SER A 54 -9.08 -30.47 -18.51
N GLU A 55 -7.97 -30.01 -19.09
CA GLU A 55 -6.75 -30.80 -19.24
C GLU A 55 -6.05 -30.99 -17.90
N LEU A 56 -5.98 -29.95 -17.07
CA LEU A 56 -5.44 -30.03 -15.71
C LEU A 56 -6.18 -31.10 -14.88
N THR A 57 -7.52 -31.06 -14.90
CA THR A 57 -8.35 -32.03 -14.17
C THR A 57 -8.12 -33.45 -14.67
N ALA A 58 -8.04 -33.65 -15.98
CA ALA A 58 -7.76 -34.95 -16.58
C ALA A 58 -6.35 -35.45 -16.23
N ALA A 59 -5.35 -34.57 -16.31
CA ALA A 59 -3.96 -34.88 -16.00
C ALA A 59 -3.80 -35.34 -14.54
N ILE A 60 -4.40 -34.63 -13.59
CA ILE A 60 -4.38 -35.01 -12.16
C ILE A 60 -5.04 -36.37 -11.93
N GLN A 61 -6.15 -36.67 -12.61
CA GLN A 61 -6.83 -37.95 -12.47
C GLN A 61 -5.96 -39.11 -12.99
N SER A 62 -5.31 -38.92 -14.14
CA SER A 62 -4.45 -39.93 -14.77
C SER A 62 -3.04 -40.00 -14.19
N ALA A 63 -2.61 -39.00 -13.41
CA ALA A 63 -1.26 -38.89 -12.88
C ALA A 63 -0.85 -40.13 -12.09
N GLU A 64 0.38 -40.57 -12.37
CA GLU A 64 1.12 -41.51 -11.53
C GLU A 64 1.62 -40.79 -10.27
N HIS A 65 2.03 -41.55 -9.25
CA HIS A 65 2.55 -40.97 -8.01
C HIS A 65 3.85 -40.21 -8.29
N GLY A 66 3.89 -38.94 -7.90
CA GLY A 66 5.04 -38.05 -8.06
C GLY A 66 5.06 -37.30 -9.39
N ALA A 67 4.02 -37.43 -10.23
CA ALA A 67 3.99 -36.76 -11.53
C ALA A 67 4.07 -35.24 -11.42
N VAL A 68 4.79 -34.62 -12.36
CA VAL A 68 4.93 -33.17 -12.49
C VAL A 68 4.07 -32.68 -13.65
N ILE A 69 3.10 -31.82 -13.35
CA ILE A 69 2.16 -31.24 -14.32
C ILE A 69 2.50 -29.76 -14.48
N GLY A 70 2.89 -29.38 -15.70
CA GLY A 70 3.19 -28.01 -16.10
C GLY A 70 1.95 -27.30 -16.60
N LEU A 71 1.57 -26.21 -15.95
CA LEU A 71 0.52 -25.29 -16.39
C LEU A 71 1.17 -24.23 -17.27
N LYS A 72 0.71 -24.11 -18.52
CA LYS A 72 1.32 -23.21 -19.47
C LYS A 72 1.02 -21.74 -19.18
N ALA A 73 2.04 -20.88 -19.24
CA ALA A 73 1.91 -19.44 -19.20
C ALA A 73 0.91 -18.95 -20.26
N GLY A 74 -0.07 -18.16 -19.83
CA GLY A 74 -1.17 -17.69 -20.70
C GLY A 74 -2.24 -18.73 -21.03
N GLY A 75 -2.22 -19.91 -20.40
CA GLY A 75 -3.30 -20.90 -20.45
C GLY A 75 -4.61 -20.42 -19.79
N ASP A 76 -5.71 -21.08 -20.11
CA ASP A 76 -7.05 -20.75 -19.57
C ASP A 76 -7.32 -21.53 -18.27
N PHE A 77 -6.90 -20.94 -17.16
CA PHE A 77 -7.13 -21.46 -15.80
C PHE A 77 -8.16 -20.63 -15.01
N ALA A 78 -9.13 -20.04 -15.72
CA ALA A 78 -10.21 -19.31 -15.09
C ALA A 78 -11.28 -20.25 -14.50
N SER A 79 -11.71 -19.96 -13.28
CA SER A 79 -12.78 -20.64 -12.55
C SER A 79 -12.61 -22.16 -12.51
N ILE A 80 -11.47 -22.63 -11.99
CA ILE A 80 -11.19 -24.07 -11.86
C ILE A 80 -12.23 -24.82 -11.00
N GLY A 81 -13.02 -24.10 -10.20
CA GLY A 81 -13.93 -24.68 -9.25
C GLY A 81 -13.15 -25.38 -8.14
N THR A 82 -13.50 -26.65 -7.85
CA THR A 82 -12.80 -27.46 -6.85
C THR A 82 -11.85 -28.45 -7.53
N LEU A 83 -10.56 -28.27 -7.33
CA LEU A 83 -9.48 -29.17 -7.74
C LEU A 83 -9.07 -30.05 -6.56
N ILE A 84 -9.39 -31.35 -6.62
CA ILE A 84 -9.13 -32.29 -5.52
C ILE A 84 -7.81 -33.04 -5.77
N LEU A 85 -6.85 -32.90 -4.84
CA LEU A 85 -5.54 -33.52 -4.91
C LEU A 85 -5.44 -34.65 -3.87
N THR A 86 -5.53 -35.90 -4.33
CA THR A 86 -5.50 -37.10 -3.45
C THR A 86 -4.23 -37.95 -3.57
N LYS A 87 -3.36 -37.64 -4.52
CA LYS A 87 -2.13 -38.37 -4.83
C LYS A 87 -0.93 -37.42 -4.75
N PRO A 88 0.30 -37.95 -4.58
CA PRO A 88 1.50 -37.14 -4.69
C PRO A 88 1.62 -36.62 -6.12
N VAL A 89 1.54 -35.31 -6.30
CA VAL A 89 1.66 -34.62 -7.60
C VAL A 89 2.29 -33.25 -7.38
N THR A 90 3.02 -32.78 -8.38
CA THR A 90 3.56 -31.42 -8.44
C THR A 90 2.83 -30.64 -9.51
N LEU A 91 2.25 -29.49 -9.17
CA LEU A 91 1.75 -28.52 -10.15
C LEU A 91 2.74 -27.36 -10.21
N THR A 92 3.20 -27.03 -11.42
CA THR A 92 4.18 -25.95 -11.66
C THR A 92 3.88 -25.18 -12.93
N SER A 93 4.50 -24.02 -13.14
CA SER A 93 4.39 -23.25 -14.39
C SER A 93 5.42 -23.67 -15.44
N VAL A 94 5.00 -23.65 -16.70
CA VAL A 94 5.88 -23.74 -17.86
C VAL A 94 5.69 -22.52 -18.76
N ASP A 95 6.76 -22.10 -19.43
CA ASP A 95 6.72 -21.00 -20.39
C ASP A 95 5.83 -21.32 -21.62
N VAL A 96 5.70 -20.36 -22.53
CA VAL A 96 4.91 -20.53 -23.76
C VAL A 96 5.44 -21.61 -24.71
N ASP A 97 6.69 -22.03 -24.56
CA ASP A 97 7.36 -23.08 -25.33
C ASP A 97 7.30 -24.45 -24.62
N GLY A 98 6.79 -24.50 -23.38
CA GLY A 98 6.63 -25.70 -22.58
C GLY A 98 7.85 -26.06 -21.72
N ASN A 99 8.81 -25.16 -21.55
CA ASN A 99 9.93 -25.37 -20.62
C ASN A 99 9.54 -24.97 -19.21
N LEU A 100 10.13 -25.61 -18.20
CA LEU A 100 9.94 -25.22 -16.80
C LEU A 100 10.27 -23.74 -16.64
N SER A 101 9.34 -22.98 -16.07
CA SER A 101 9.53 -21.54 -15.91
C SER A 101 10.45 -21.22 -14.74
N ASP A 102 11.25 -20.16 -14.91
CA ASP A 102 12.01 -19.55 -13.83
C ASP A 102 11.07 -18.95 -12.76
N ASP A 103 11.57 -18.82 -11.54
CA ASP A 103 10.81 -18.35 -10.38
C ASP A 103 10.25 -16.93 -10.60
N GLY A 104 8.93 -16.77 -10.45
CA GLY A 104 8.25 -15.47 -10.61
C GLY A 104 8.15 -14.98 -12.06
N VAL A 105 8.63 -15.76 -13.03
CA VAL A 105 8.56 -15.46 -14.47
C VAL A 105 7.54 -16.40 -15.11
N ASP A 106 6.81 -15.93 -16.12
CA ASP A 106 5.85 -16.72 -16.92
C ASP A 106 4.96 -17.66 -16.09
N GLN A 107 4.48 -17.17 -14.94
CA GLN A 107 3.60 -17.94 -14.07
C GLN A 107 2.25 -18.19 -14.76
N ALA A 108 1.74 -19.42 -14.63
CA ALA A 108 0.35 -19.72 -14.92
C ALA A 108 -0.55 -18.99 -13.92
N VAL A 109 -1.50 -18.21 -14.45
CA VAL A 109 -2.40 -17.38 -13.64
C VAL A 109 -3.74 -18.07 -13.48
N ILE A 110 -4.09 -18.38 -12.23
CA ILE A 110 -5.37 -18.96 -11.83
C ILE A 110 -6.30 -17.82 -11.40
N THR A 111 -7.49 -17.75 -11.99
CA THR A 111 -8.46 -16.67 -11.75
C THR A 111 -9.87 -17.18 -11.48
N GLY A 112 -10.79 -16.33 -11.03
CA GLY A 112 -12.20 -16.70 -10.83
C GLY A 112 -12.42 -17.67 -9.66
N VAL A 113 -13.50 -18.46 -9.70
CA VAL A 113 -13.87 -19.36 -8.58
C VAL A 113 -12.84 -20.48 -8.44
N THR A 114 -12.12 -20.51 -7.31
CA THR A 114 -10.96 -21.38 -7.12
C THR A 114 -10.97 -22.00 -5.73
N CYS A 115 -10.78 -23.32 -5.69
CA CYS A 115 -10.53 -24.11 -4.49
C CYS A 115 -9.61 -25.29 -4.85
N ILE A 116 -8.42 -25.33 -4.26
CA ILE A 116 -7.51 -26.47 -4.31
C ILE A 116 -7.63 -27.22 -2.99
N ASP A 117 -8.21 -28.42 -3.02
CA ASP A 117 -8.51 -29.21 -1.83
C ASP A 117 -7.61 -30.44 -1.74
N VAL A 118 -6.91 -30.57 -0.61
CA VAL A 118 -6.19 -31.77 -0.20
C VAL A 118 -7.02 -32.45 0.89
N PRO A 119 -7.92 -33.39 0.56
CA PRO A 119 -8.84 -33.95 1.55
C PRO A 119 -8.12 -34.84 2.56
N SER A 120 -8.69 -34.99 3.77
CA SER A 120 -8.11 -35.85 4.82
C SER A 120 -7.95 -37.31 4.39
N THR A 121 -8.76 -37.78 3.43
CA THR A 121 -8.65 -39.12 2.84
C THR A 121 -7.33 -39.35 2.08
N ALA A 122 -6.63 -38.29 1.69
CA ALA A 122 -5.34 -38.37 1.00
C ALA A 122 -4.20 -38.82 1.94
N ASP A 123 -4.35 -38.67 3.26
CA ASP A 123 -3.26 -38.88 4.24
C ASP A 123 -2.56 -40.25 4.09
N SER A 124 -3.34 -41.33 3.97
CA SER A 124 -2.78 -42.69 3.82
C SER A 124 -2.00 -42.91 2.52
N ILE A 125 -2.28 -42.12 1.49
CA ILE A 125 -1.64 -42.19 0.18
C ILE A 125 -0.36 -41.34 0.18
N LEU A 126 -0.41 -40.18 0.83
CA LEU A 126 0.71 -39.23 0.89
C LEU A 126 1.81 -39.66 1.87
N LYS A 127 1.47 -40.46 2.89
CA LYS A 127 2.40 -40.90 3.93
C LYS A 127 3.69 -41.52 3.37
N GLY A 128 4.83 -40.91 3.68
CA GLY A 128 6.15 -41.39 3.28
C GLY A 128 6.46 -41.19 1.79
N THR A 129 5.75 -40.29 1.12
CA THR A 129 5.97 -39.90 -0.28
C THR A 129 6.57 -38.49 -0.35
N THR A 130 6.72 -37.96 -1.57
CA THR A 130 7.07 -36.55 -1.81
C THR A 130 5.95 -35.56 -1.49
N GLY A 131 4.74 -36.05 -1.15
CA GLY A 131 3.60 -35.21 -0.86
C GLY A 131 3.02 -34.55 -2.10
N ILE A 132 2.22 -33.51 -1.86
CA ILE A 132 1.67 -32.62 -2.90
C ILE A 132 2.51 -31.35 -2.91
N ARG A 133 2.87 -30.86 -4.09
CA ARG A 133 3.61 -29.62 -4.28
C ARG A 133 2.90 -28.68 -5.25
N LEU A 134 2.70 -27.44 -4.84
CA LEU A 134 2.34 -26.33 -5.72
C LEU A 134 3.53 -25.39 -5.79
N SER A 135 4.01 -25.10 -7.00
CA SER A 135 5.22 -24.31 -7.21
C SER A 135 5.03 -23.29 -8.33
N ASN A 136 5.53 -22.07 -8.15
CA ASN A 136 5.59 -21.06 -9.20
C ASN A 136 4.23 -20.75 -9.88
N LEU A 137 3.13 -20.70 -9.12
CA LEU A 137 1.79 -20.38 -9.64
C LEU A 137 1.33 -19.00 -9.16
N SER A 138 0.55 -18.31 -10.00
CA SER A 138 -0.03 -17.02 -9.65
C SER A 138 -1.54 -17.13 -9.44
N PHE A 139 -2.06 -16.45 -8.43
CA PHE A 139 -3.48 -16.32 -8.12
C PHE A 139 -3.88 -14.84 -8.22
N ASP A 140 -4.71 -14.51 -9.20
CA ASP A 140 -5.19 -13.16 -9.45
C ASP A 140 -6.70 -13.15 -9.68
N ASN A 141 -7.39 -12.10 -9.26
CA ASN A 141 -8.85 -11.94 -9.45
C ASN A 141 -9.66 -13.21 -9.04
N VAL A 142 -9.27 -13.82 -7.91
CA VAL A 142 -9.89 -15.05 -7.41
C VAL A 142 -11.18 -14.74 -6.65
N THR A 143 -12.19 -15.58 -6.84
CA THR A 143 -13.39 -15.58 -6.01
C THR A 143 -13.28 -16.73 -4.99
N LEU A 144 -13.19 -16.38 -3.71
CA LEU A 144 -13.19 -17.35 -2.62
C LEU A 144 -14.61 -17.86 -2.38
N ASP A 145 -14.79 -19.16 -2.54
CA ASP A 145 -16.02 -19.86 -2.14
C ASP A 145 -15.67 -20.98 -1.15
N THR A 146 -16.65 -21.82 -0.85
CA THR A 146 -16.53 -22.99 -0.01
C THR A 146 -15.49 -23.94 -0.60
N CYS A 147 -14.47 -24.24 0.18
CA CYS A 147 -13.38 -25.14 -0.16
C CYS A 147 -13.26 -26.26 0.85
N GLY A 148 -12.96 -27.48 0.42
CA GLY A 148 -12.91 -28.66 1.29
C GLY A 148 -14.12 -29.58 1.17
N SER A 149 -13.87 -30.84 0.83
CA SER A 149 -14.93 -31.85 0.65
C SER A 149 -15.51 -32.42 1.95
N GLU A 150 -14.74 -32.39 3.05
CA GLU A 150 -15.14 -33.01 4.33
C GLU A 150 -15.25 -32.00 5.47
N ASP A 151 -14.37 -31.00 5.48
CA ASP A 151 -14.30 -29.99 6.51
C ASP A 151 -14.19 -28.62 5.82
N THR A 152 -15.34 -28.12 5.36
CA THR A 152 -15.44 -26.90 4.53
C THR A 152 -14.81 -25.70 5.24
N SER A 153 -13.83 -25.08 4.60
CA SER A 153 -13.32 -23.74 4.86
C SER A 153 -13.74 -22.83 3.71
N ARG A 154 -13.36 -21.56 3.77
CA ARG A 154 -13.43 -20.68 2.61
C ARG A 154 -12.01 -20.22 2.30
N SER A 155 -11.40 -20.89 1.36
CA SER A 155 -10.00 -20.70 1.05
C SER A 155 -9.71 -20.98 -0.42
N ILE A 156 -8.57 -20.47 -0.88
CA ILE A 156 -8.02 -20.81 -2.18
C ILE A 156 -7.41 -22.20 -2.09
N ILE A 157 -6.69 -22.47 -0.99
CA ILE A 157 -6.07 -23.76 -0.70
C ILE A 157 -6.61 -24.26 0.64
N ASN A 158 -7.17 -25.47 0.64
CA ASN A 158 -7.62 -26.18 1.84
C ASN A 158 -6.81 -27.46 2.02
N VAL A 159 -6.02 -27.51 3.08
CA VAL A 159 -5.26 -28.69 3.48
C VAL A 159 -6.00 -29.41 4.62
N GLY A 160 -6.53 -30.59 4.33
CA GLY A 160 -7.18 -31.47 5.29
C GLY A 160 -6.21 -32.06 6.31
N LYS A 161 -6.63 -33.09 7.05
CA LYS A 161 -5.81 -33.75 8.08
C LYS A 161 -4.80 -34.72 7.46
N VAL A 162 -3.84 -34.16 6.72
CA VAL A 162 -2.74 -34.89 6.07
C VAL A 162 -1.40 -34.58 6.75
N GLY A 163 -0.39 -35.41 6.51
CA GLY A 163 0.98 -35.19 6.99
C GLY A 163 1.48 -36.19 8.02
N ASP A 164 0.90 -37.39 8.04
CA ASP A 164 1.48 -38.52 8.77
C ASP A 164 2.89 -38.87 8.25
N GLY A 165 3.84 -39.06 9.18
CA GLY A 165 5.21 -39.44 8.83
C GLY A 165 6.03 -38.31 8.21
N ASP A 166 5.74 -37.07 8.60
CA ASP A 166 6.53 -35.87 8.27
C ASP A 166 6.53 -35.48 6.77
N THR A 167 5.53 -35.94 6.01
CA THR A 167 5.32 -35.52 4.61
C THR A 167 4.44 -34.26 4.53
N PRO A 168 4.99 -33.06 4.27
CA PRO A 168 4.18 -31.84 4.15
C PRO A 168 3.45 -31.78 2.80
N VAL A 169 2.38 -30.98 2.76
CA VAL A 169 1.98 -30.31 1.51
C VAL A 169 2.89 -29.10 1.34
N VAL A 170 3.61 -29.02 0.23
CA VAL A 170 4.57 -27.96 -0.06
C VAL A 170 3.93 -26.91 -0.96
N LEU A 171 3.94 -25.66 -0.53
CA LEU A 171 3.47 -24.49 -1.26
C LEU A 171 4.65 -23.54 -1.39
N GLU A 172 5.16 -23.35 -2.60
CA GLU A 172 6.37 -22.54 -2.76
C GLU A 172 6.30 -21.61 -3.96
N LYS A 173 6.93 -20.43 -3.85
CA LYS A 173 7.05 -19.49 -4.97
C LYS A 173 5.68 -19.14 -5.57
N LEU A 174 4.65 -19.12 -4.72
CA LEU A 174 3.31 -18.79 -5.11
C LEU A 174 3.13 -17.28 -5.00
N THR A 175 2.42 -16.68 -5.95
CA THR A 175 2.08 -15.27 -5.88
C THR A 175 0.57 -15.14 -5.72
N PHE A 176 0.12 -14.55 -4.63
CA PHE A 176 -1.28 -14.20 -4.38
C PHE A 176 -1.42 -12.68 -4.46
N ASN A 177 -2.15 -12.17 -5.46
CA ASN A 177 -2.42 -10.74 -5.57
C ASN A 177 -3.87 -10.43 -5.22
N GLY A 178 -4.08 -9.96 -3.99
CA GLY A 178 -5.39 -9.74 -3.39
C GLY A 178 -6.18 -8.53 -3.91
N MET A 179 -5.59 -7.69 -4.79
CA MET A 179 -6.18 -6.42 -5.23
C MET A 179 -7.60 -6.56 -5.77
N ASN A 180 -7.89 -7.67 -6.46
CA ASN A 180 -9.18 -7.94 -7.10
C ASN A 180 -9.85 -9.22 -6.56
N PHE A 181 -9.45 -9.72 -5.38
CA PHE A 181 -10.09 -10.90 -4.82
C PHE A 181 -11.51 -10.58 -4.35
N THR A 182 -12.44 -11.51 -4.61
CA THR A 182 -13.79 -11.46 -4.06
C THR A 182 -13.88 -12.44 -2.90
N GLU A 183 -13.93 -11.93 -1.67
CA GLU A 183 -13.99 -12.74 -0.45
C GLU A 183 -15.37 -12.61 0.22
N SER A 184 -15.85 -13.67 0.87
CA SER A 184 -17.22 -13.71 1.39
C SER A 184 -17.27 -13.50 2.91
N THR A 185 -18.33 -12.83 3.39
CA THR A 185 -18.41 -12.19 4.72
C THR A 185 -18.55 -13.10 5.96
N SER A 186 -18.28 -14.40 5.88
CA SER A 186 -18.49 -15.34 7.01
C SER A 186 -17.26 -16.20 7.33
N SER A 187 -16.87 -16.24 8.60
CA SER A 187 -15.72 -16.97 9.16
C SER A 187 -15.91 -18.51 9.21
N PRO A 188 -14.84 -19.34 9.09
CA PRO A 188 -13.44 -18.98 8.86
C PRO A 188 -13.07 -18.93 7.37
N THR A 189 -12.27 -17.93 7.04
CA THR A 189 -11.90 -17.53 5.69
C THR A 189 -10.39 -17.25 5.71
N ALA A 190 -9.59 -17.96 4.92
CA ALA A 190 -8.16 -17.69 4.77
C ALA A 190 -7.69 -18.03 3.36
N TRP A 191 -6.63 -17.42 2.85
CA TRP A 191 -6.14 -17.81 1.52
C TRP A 191 -5.61 -19.24 1.54
N VAL A 192 -4.85 -19.58 2.59
CA VAL A 192 -4.45 -20.94 2.91
C VAL A 192 -5.03 -21.34 4.26
N TYR A 193 -5.82 -22.41 4.25
CA TYR A 193 -6.38 -23.01 5.45
C TYR A 193 -5.79 -24.41 5.62
N SER A 194 -5.22 -24.72 6.79
CA SER A 194 -4.62 -26.04 7.03
C SER A 194 -5.05 -26.69 8.35
N ARG A 195 -5.38 -27.98 8.27
CA ARG A 195 -5.49 -28.95 9.38
C ARG A 195 -4.37 -30.00 9.34
N GLY A 196 -3.46 -29.92 8.38
CA GLY A 196 -2.41 -30.89 8.11
C GLY A 196 -1.02 -30.24 8.15
N LEU A 197 0.01 -31.06 7.92
CA LEU A 197 1.36 -30.54 7.77
C LEU A 197 1.46 -29.77 6.44
N VAL A 198 1.85 -28.51 6.53
CA VAL A 198 2.08 -27.63 5.38
C VAL A 198 3.45 -26.96 5.54
N ASP A 199 4.14 -26.81 4.42
CA ASP A 199 5.38 -26.06 4.28
C ASP A 199 5.15 -24.97 3.23
N ILE A 200 5.22 -23.71 3.65
CA ILE A 200 4.98 -22.55 2.79
C ILE A 200 6.25 -21.71 2.73
N GLN A 201 6.84 -21.61 1.54
CA GLN A 201 8.14 -20.95 1.40
C GLN A 201 8.27 -20.06 0.16
N ASP A 202 9.11 -19.03 0.27
CA ASP A 202 9.50 -18.15 -0.84
C ASP A 202 8.30 -17.61 -1.63
N SER A 203 7.13 -17.43 -1.00
CA SER A 203 5.88 -17.03 -1.63
C SER A 203 5.52 -15.57 -1.31
N GLU A 204 4.73 -14.96 -2.18
CA GLU A 204 4.31 -13.57 -2.09
C GLU A 204 2.81 -13.50 -1.86
N PHE A 205 2.41 -12.78 -0.81
CA PHE A 205 1.02 -12.54 -0.43
C PHE A 205 0.79 -11.03 -0.42
N LEU A 206 0.34 -10.50 -1.56
CA LEU A 206 0.34 -9.07 -1.85
C LEU A 206 -1.07 -8.48 -1.86
N ASN A 207 -1.18 -7.19 -1.57
CA ASN A 207 -2.39 -6.38 -1.77
C ASN A 207 -3.66 -6.95 -1.14
N LYS A 208 -3.57 -7.61 0.01
CA LYS A 208 -4.75 -8.15 0.67
C LYS A 208 -5.66 -6.99 1.12
N GLN A 209 -6.85 -6.91 0.53
CA GLN A 209 -7.83 -5.88 0.85
C GLN A 209 -8.54 -6.17 2.19
N VAL A 210 -8.90 -5.09 2.87
CA VAL A 210 -9.40 -5.02 4.24
C VAL A 210 -10.90 -5.27 4.39
N ASP A 211 -11.69 -4.96 3.37
CA ASP A 211 -13.14 -5.17 3.33
C ASP A 211 -13.54 -6.65 3.28
N ASN A 212 -12.55 -7.50 3.11
CA ASN A 212 -12.65 -8.94 3.10
C ASN A 212 -12.66 -9.53 4.51
N THR A 213 -13.68 -10.33 4.84
CA THR A 213 -13.82 -10.90 6.20
C THR A 213 -12.95 -12.13 6.46
N THR A 214 -11.82 -12.30 5.76
CA THR A 214 -10.86 -13.36 6.06
C THR A 214 -10.24 -13.19 7.44
N THR A 215 -10.25 -14.28 8.21
CA THR A 215 -9.55 -14.42 9.48
C THR A 215 -8.02 -14.38 9.33
N GLY A 216 -7.47 -14.56 8.12
CA GLY A 216 -6.08 -14.24 7.81
C GLY A 216 -5.58 -14.72 6.44
N ILE A 217 -4.28 -14.59 6.17
CA ILE A 217 -3.64 -15.14 4.95
C ILE A 217 -3.42 -16.63 5.12
N LEU A 218 -2.80 -17.01 6.24
CA LEU A 218 -2.63 -18.39 6.66
C LEU A 218 -3.40 -18.64 7.95
N TYR A 219 -4.20 -19.72 7.96
CA TYR A 219 -4.86 -20.21 9.15
C TYR A 219 -4.47 -21.66 9.44
N LEU A 220 -3.80 -21.88 10.57
CA LEU A 220 -3.44 -23.21 11.07
C LEU A 220 -4.44 -23.65 12.16
N ASN A 221 -5.20 -24.71 11.87
CA ASN A 221 -6.13 -25.30 12.83
C ASN A 221 -5.45 -26.38 13.67
N CYS A 222 -4.89 -25.96 14.79
CA CYS A 222 -4.00 -26.78 15.63
C CYS A 222 -4.72 -27.79 16.53
N GLY A 223 -6.06 -27.85 16.50
CA GLY A 223 -6.82 -28.93 17.14
C GLY A 223 -6.58 -30.29 16.46
N SER A 224 -6.17 -30.28 15.19
CA SER A 224 -5.82 -31.47 14.43
C SER A 224 -4.59 -32.18 14.99
N ASN A 225 -4.69 -33.49 15.21
CA ASN A 225 -3.58 -34.34 15.64
C ASN A 225 -2.45 -34.44 14.61
N LYS A 226 -2.70 -34.00 13.37
CA LYS A 226 -1.68 -33.94 12.31
C LYS A 226 -0.80 -32.71 12.42
N ILE A 227 -1.32 -31.60 12.94
CA ILE A 227 -0.55 -30.37 13.17
C ILE A 227 0.17 -30.47 14.51
N ASN A 228 -0.55 -30.69 15.61
CA ASN A 228 -0.03 -30.60 16.99
C ASN A 228 0.86 -31.77 17.47
N GLY A 229 1.38 -32.59 16.56
CA GLY A 229 2.38 -33.60 16.85
C GLY A 229 2.03 -34.55 18.00
N GLY A 230 1.09 -35.47 17.78
CA GLY A 230 0.97 -36.64 18.66
C GLY A 230 2.34 -37.30 18.95
N SER A 231 2.44 -38.11 20.01
CA SER A 231 3.68 -38.54 20.74
C SER A 231 4.87 -39.16 19.95
N ALA A 232 4.87 -39.14 18.63
CA ALA A 232 5.86 -39.77 17.75
C ALA A 232 6.24 -38.92 16.52
N ARG A 233 6.09 -37.58 16.58
CA ARG A 233 6.30 -36.70 15.42
C ARG A 233 7.52 -35.78 15.60
N ASN A 234 8.29 -35.58 14.53
CA ASN A 234 9.51 -34.76 14.51
C ASN A 234 9.39 -33.48 13.66
N SER A 235 8.32 -33.29 12.86
CA SER A 235 8.18 -32.11 11.99
C SER A 235 7.04 -31.16 12.38
N SER A 236 7.20 -29.92 11.94
CA SER A 236 6.37 -28.76 12.27
C SER A 236 5.77 -28.14 11.00
N PRO A 237 4.59 -27.49 11.05
CA PRO A 237 4.18 -26.57 9.99
C PRO A 237 5.24 -25.48 9.81
N VAL A 238 5.59 -25.16 8.56
CA VAL A 238 6.66 -24.21 8.24
C VAL A 238 6.09 -23.06 7.40
N PHE A 239 6.50 -21.83 7.72
CA PHE A 239 6.22 -20.63 6.97
C PHE A 239 7.51 -19.79 6.88
N THR A 240 8.22 -19.84 5.76
CA THR A 240 9.57 -19.27 5.65
C THR A 240 9.85 -18.43 4.41
N ASN A 241 10.60 -17.35 4.57
CA ASN A 241 11.04 -16.48 3.46
C ASN A 241 9.89 -15.94 2.59
N ASN A 242 8.69 -15.82 3.15
CA ASN A 242 7.55 -15.27 2.42
C ASN A 242 7.50 -13.75 2.57
N THR A 243 6.92 -13.08 1.59
CA THR A 243 6.56 -11.66 1.67
C THR A 243 5.06 -11.54 1.87
N VAL A 244 4.66 -10.76 2.87
CA VAL A 244 3.26 -10.57 3.27
C VAL A 244 2.96 -9.08 3.38
N GLU A 245 2.10 -8.58 2.51
CA GLU A 245 1.75 -7.17 2.40
C GLU A 245 0.23 -6.95 2.50
N LEU A 246 -0.18 -6.06 3.41
CA LEU A 246 -1.54 -5.55 3.49
C LEU A 246 -1.65 -4.18 2.83
N THR A 247 -2.76 -3.95 2.12
CA THR A 247 -3.10 -2.65 1.54
C THR A 247 -4.40 -2.14 2.15
N GLY A 248 -4.32 -1.09 2.98
CA GLY A 248 -5.44 -0.42 3.65
C GLY A 248 -5.53 -0.68 5.16
N ASP A 249 -6.31 0.15 5.86
CA ASP A 249 -6.47 0.10 7.33
C ASP A 249 -7.42 -1.01 7.79
N SER A 250 -6.93 -2.21 8.10
CA SER A 250 -7.76 -3.27 8.67
C SER A 250 -7.74 -3.32 10.18
N ALA A 251 -8.92 -3.10 10.76
CA ALA A 251 -9.23 -3.49 12.13
C ALA A 251 -9.79 -4.93 12.21
N ALA A 252 -9.38 -5.87 11.34
CA ALA A 252 -9.94 -7.24 11.33
C ALA A 252 -9.05 -8.38 10.79
N LEU A 253 -7.82 -8.12 10.31
CA LEU A 253 -7.10 -9.10 9.48
C LEU A 253 -5.72 -9.47 10.05
N ASN A 254 -5.46 -10.78 10.16
CA ASN A 254 -4.19 -11.33 10.62
C ASN A 254 -3.36 -11.88 9.46
N GLY A 255 -2.04 -11.77 9.52
CA GLY A 255 -1.16 -12.39 8.52
C GLY A 255 -1.22 -13.90 8.68
N ILE A 256 -0.72 -14.37 9.82
CA ILE A 256 -0.71 -15.79 10.21
C ILE A 256 -1.51 -15.96 11.49
N VAL A 257 -2.42 -16.93 11.49
CA VAL A 257 -3.11 -17.39 12.70
C VAL A 257 -2.59 -18.78 13.07
N ALA A 258 -1.72 -18.83 14.08
CA ALA A 258 -1.13 -20.05 14.65
C ALA A 258 -1.58 -20.20 16.11
N GLY A 259 -2.87 -20.47 16.32
CA GLY A 259 -3.50 -20.47 17.64
C GLY A 259 -3.66 -21.83 18.31
N GLN A 260 -3.68 -21.84 19.64
CA GLN A 260 -4.03 -23.02 20.43
C GLN A 260 -5.54 -23.34 20.29
N PHE A 261 -5.87 -24.40 19.55
CA PHE A 261 -7.25 -24.92 19.48
C PHE A 261 -7.38 -26.16 20.36
N ASP A 262 -8.42 -26.20 21.19
CA ASP A 262 -8.66 -27.24 22.20
C ASP A 262 -7.48 -27.48 23.17
N GLY A 263 -6.71 -26.43 23.47
CA GLY A 263 -5.58 -26.52 24.39
C GLY A 263 -4.31 -27.15 23.80
N LYS A 264 -4.17 -27.23 22.47
CA LYS A 264 -2.99 -27.82 21.80
C LYS A 264 -2.20 -26.83 20.95
N ALA A 265 -0.89 -26.80 21.16
CA ALA A 265 0.08 -26.00 20.42
C ALA A 265 0.21 -26.46 18.95
N CYS A 266 0.52 -25.53 18.04
CA CYS A 266 0.77 -25.86 16.63
C CYS A 266 2.18 -26.39 16.40
N GLY A 267 3.14 -25.93 17.21
CA GLY A 267 4.55 -26.19 16.98
C GLY A 267 5.08 -25.56 15.69
N ALA A 268 4.47 -24.49 15.20
CA ALA A 268 4.78 -23.91 13.90
C ALA A 268 6.14 -23.19 13.89
N VAL A 269 6.84 -23.24 12.76
CA VAL A 269 8.10 -22.52 12.52
C VAL A 269 7.81 -21.37 11.55
N VAL A 270 8.00 -20.14 12.00
CA VAL A 270 7.78 -18.92 11.22
C VAL A 270 9.07 -18.11 11.23
N THR A 271 9.84 -18.13 10.13
CA THR A 271 11.16 -17.46 10.06
C THR A 271 11.52 -16.88 8.70
N GLY A 272 12.30 -15.81 8.68
CA GLY A 272 12.78 -15.19 7.45
C GLY A 272 11.71 -14.47 6.62
N ASN A 273 10.48 -14.33 7.13
CA ASN A 273 9.40 -13.67 6.40
C ASN A 273 9.48 -12.16 6.55
N THR A 274 9.00 -11.44 5.55
CA THR A 274 8.79 -9.99 5.61
C THR A 274 7.30 -9.70 5.72
N PHE A 275 6.90 -8.96 6.76
CA PHE A 275 5.53 -8.51 6.97
C PHE A 275 5.46 -6.99 6.87
N THR A 276 4.47 -6.46 6.16
CA THR A 276 4.26 -5.03 5.99
C THR A 276 2.77 -4.70 6.08
N GLY A 277 2.45 -3.58 6.75
CA GLY A 277 1.07 -3.10 6.91
C GLY A 277 0.29 -3.71 8.08
N PHE A 278 0.97 -4.30 9.07
CA PHE A 278 0.33 -4.83 10.29
C PHE A 278 0.54 -3.89 11.48
N GLU A 279 -0.49 -3.72 12.31
CA GLU A 279 -0.45 -2.88 13.52
C GLU A 279 0.45 -3.48 14.62
N ASN A 280 0.41 -4.80 14.78
CA ASN A 280 1.22 -5.52 15.74
C ASN A 280 2.08 -6.57 15.03
N ASP A 281 3.33 -6.72 15.42
CA ASP A 281 4.21 -7.76 14.88
C ASP A 281 3.72 -9.16 15.30
N VAL A 282 3.56 -9.36 16.61
CA VAL A 282 3.13 -10.63 17.18
C VAL A 282 2.15 -10.38 18.33
N SER A 283 1.01 -11.07 18.33
CA SER A 283 0.06 -11.07 19.45
C SER A 283 -0.27 -12.49 19.90
N THR A 284 -0.59 -12.64 21.18
CA THR A 284 -1.13 -13.90 21.74
C THR A 284 -2.65 -13.93 21.81
N ASP A 285 -3.27 -12.78 21.55
CA ASP A 285 -4.72 -12.62 21.57
C ASP A 285 -5.26 -12.76 20.14
N ALA A 286 -6.17 -13.71 19.95
CA ALA A 286 -6.80 -13.99 18.66
C ALA A 286 -7.66 -12.84 18.14
N ASP A 287 -8.07 -11.93 19.03
CA ASP A 287 -8.84 -10.74 18.70
C ASP A 287 -7.94 -9.52 18.39
N THR A 288 -6.61 -9.66 18.47
CA THR A 288 -5.64 -8.60 18.09
C THR A 288 -5.20 -8.73 16.65
N PHE A 289 -5.10 -7.60 15.94
CA PHE A 289 -4.59 -7.54 14.57
C PHE A 289 -3.08 -7.58 14.59
N ALA A 290 -2.52 -8.69 14.10
CA ALA A 290 -1.09 -8.88 14.07
C ALA A 290 -0.63 -9.55 12.77
N ALA A 291 0.63 -9.28 12.39
CA ALA A 291 1.32 -10.05 11.37
C ALA A 291 1.30 -11.54 11.75
N ILE A 292 1.50 -11.82 13.05
CA ILE A 292 1.40 -13.18 13.58
C ILE A 292 0.55 -13.19 14.86
N VAL A 293 -0.53 -13.96 14.85
CA VAL A 293 -1.26 -14.35 16.05
C VAL A 293 -0.71 -15.69 16.54
N ASP A 294 0.16 -15.61 17.54
CA ASP A 294 0.69 -16.73 18.30
C ASP A 294 -0.23 -17.07 19.47
N GLY A 295 -1.34 -17.74 19.17
CA GLY A 295 -2.25 -18.20 20.22
C GLY A 295 -1.69 -19.37 21.05
N ASP A 296 -0.43 -19.78 20.87
CA ASP A 296 0.22 -20.82 21.68
C ASP A 296 0.87 -20.24 22.94
N THR A 297 0.09 -20.20 24.03
CA THR A 297 0.60 -19.72 25.33
C THR A 297 1.61 -20.68 25.99
N THR A 298 1.90 -21.84 25.40
CA THR A 298 2.84 -22.83 25.94
C THR A 298 4.24 -22.73 25.35
N GLY A 299 4.44 -21.87 24.34
CA GLY A 299 5.75 -21.59 23.73
C GLY A 299 6.29 -22.69 22.82
N GLY A 300 5.40 -23.47 22.18
CA GLY A 300 5.76 -24.49 21.20
C GLY A 300 6.00 -23.93 19.80
N ASN A 301 5.43 -22.78 19.46
CA ASN A 301 5.72 -22.08 18.20
C ASN A 301 7.12 -21.42 18.23
N LYS A 302 7.82 -21.48 17.09
CA LYS A 302 9.13 -20.84 16.87
C LYS A 302 8.97 -19.69 15.89
N ILE A 303 8.94 -18.47 16.42
CA ILE A 303 8.77 -17.23 15.64
C ILE A 303 10.05 -16.41 15.81
N GLU A 304 10.92 -16.40 14.79
CA GLU A 304 12.23 -15.75 14.86
C GLU A 304 12.69 -15.27 13.48
N GLY A 305 13.58 -14.28 13.42
CA GLY A 305 14.21 -13.86 12.16
C GLY A 305 13.25 -13.31 11.10
N ASN A 306 12.03 -12.94 11.49
CA ASN A 306 11.09 -12.24 10.62
C ASN A 306 11.39 -10.73 10.64
N ASP A 307 11.25 -10.11 9.47
CA ASP A 307 11.31 -8.66 9.30
C ASP A 307 9.88 -8.12 9.33
N PHE A 308 9.51 -7.54 10.47
CA PHE A 308 8.30 -6.74 10.56
C PHE A 308 8.76 -5.35 10.15
N GLY A 309 8.65 -5.04 8.85
CA GLY A 309 9.13 -3.78 8.30
C GLY A 309 8.65 -2.65 9.21
N GLU A 310 9.53 -1.69 9.54
CA GLU A 310 9.29 -0.68 10.59
C GLU A 310 7.84 -0.29 10.52
N GLY A 311 7.08 -0.67 11.57
CA GLY A 311 5.65 -0.52 11.58
C GLY A 311 5.35 0.83 10.99
N SER A 312 4.73 0.84 9.81
CA SER A 312 3.82 1.91 9.53
C SER A 312 2.97 1.88 10.78
N THR A 313 3.18 2.81 11.71
CA THR A 313 2.06 3.24 12.54
C THR A 313 0.94 3.32 11.53
N PRO A 314 -0.09 2.46 11.63
CA PRO A 314 -1.22 2.61 10.74
C PRO A 314 -1.56 4.10 10.82
N PRO A 315 -1.79 4.79 9.69
CA PRO A 315 -2.37 6.11 9.79
C PRO A 315 -3.54 5.91 10.75
N PRO A 316 -3.62 6.70 11.84
CA PRO A 316 -4.56 6.39 12.90
C PRO A 316 -5.92 6.16 12.26
N THR A 317 -6.60 5.08 12.64
CA THR A 317 -7.92 4.76 12.08
C THR A 317 -8.99 5.82 12.41
N ASP A 318 -8.59 6.90 13.10
CA ASP A 318 -8.93 8.32 12.86
C ASP A 318 -8.09 9.19 13.83
N PRO A 319 -7.26 10.17 13.41
CA PRO A 319 -6.80 11.24 14.29
C PRO A 319 -7.41 12.56 13.83
N ASP A 320 -8.73 12.65 13.75
CA ASP A 320 -9.41 13.70 13.00
C ASP A 320 -9.16 13.53 11.48
N ASN A 321 -10.21 13.73 10.67
CA ASN A 321 -10.13 13.65 9.20
C ASN A 321 -9.37 14.86 8.65
N ASP A 322 -8.09 15.01 9.00
CA ASP A 322 -7.36 16.25 8.88
C ASP A 322 -6.10 16.15 8.00
N VAL A 323 -5.35 17.23 7.94
CA VAL A 323 -4.15 17.36 7.12
C VAL A 323 -2.98 16.51 7.63
N ASP A 324 -2.90 16.21 8.93
CA ASP A 324 -1.81 15.43 9.49
C ASP A 324 -1.90 13.96 9.03
N ALA A 325 -3.11 13.39 9.03
CA ALA A 325 -3.35 12.05 8.47
C ALA A 325 -3.00 11.99 6.97
N LEU A 326 -3.36 13.03 6.19
CA LEU A 326 -3.01 13.09 4.77
C LEU A 326 -1.48 13.15 4.56
N ASN A 327 -0.75 13.87 5.41
CA ASN A 327 0.70 13.95 5.33
C ASN A 327 1.36 12.60 5.62
N GLU A 328 0.84 11.83 6.56
CA GLU A 328 1.31 10.48 6.83
C GLU A 328 1.09 9.57 5.60
N MET A 329 -0.06 9.66 4.93
CA MET A 329 -0.31 8.93 3.68
C MET A 329 0.68 9.31 2.58
N ILE A 330 0.99 10.60 2.42
CA ILE A 330 1.99 11.07 1.45
C ILE A 330 3.38 10.50 1.79
N GLN A 331 3.75 10.45 3.08
CA GLN A 331 5.02 9.88 3.51
C GLN A 331 5.08 8.36 3.39
N ALA A 332 3.97 7.65 3.48
CA ALA A 332 3.92 6.20 3.27
C ALA A 332 3.90 5.83 1.77
N ALA A 333 3.40 6.73 0.92
CA ALA A 333 3.16 6.41 -0.48
C ALA A 333 4.44 6.09 -1.27
N SER A 334 4.32 5.14 -2.20
CA SER A 334 5.32 4.81 -3.21
C SER A 334 5.33 5.85 -4.32
N VAL A 335 6.48 6.00 -5.00
CA VAL A 335 6.59 6.91 -6.16
C VAL A 335 5.57 6.54 -7.24
N GLY A 336 4.84 7.54 -7.73
CA GLY A 336 3.77 7.41 -8.73
C GLY A 336 2.41 6.98 -8.17
N GLN A 337 2.30 6.70 -6.87
CA GLN A 337 1.04 6.28 -6.26
C GLN A 337 0.00 7.41 -6.30
N VAL A 338 -1.27 7.04 -6.48
CA VAL A 338 -2.42 7.94 -6.39
C VAL A 338 -3.02 7.88 -4.99
N ILE A 339 -3.21 9.06 -4.40
CA ILE A 339 -3.88 9.25 -3.11
C ILE A 339 -5.20 9.98 -3.39
N SER A 340 -6.31 9.26 -3.23
CA SER A 340 -7.66 9.81 -3.40
C SER A 340 -8.14 10.54 -2.14
N LEU A 341 -8.69 11.75 -2.28
CA LEU A 341 -9.23 12.57 -1.19
C LEU A 341 -10.75 12.50 -1.18
N GLY A 342 -11.34 12.25 0.00
CA GLY A 342 -12.79 12.14 0.18
C GLY A 342 -13.48 13.51 0.35
N ALA A 343 -14.76 13.60 -0.06
CA ALA A 343 -15.56 14.83 0.09
C ALA A 343 -15.94 15.19 1.53
N ASP A 344 -15.99 14.19 2.40
CA ASP A 344 -16.47 14.26 3.77
C ASP A 344 -15.34 14.49 4.80
N LYS A 345 -14.12 14.69 4.31
CA LYS A 345 -12.91 14.91 5.11
C LYS A 345 -12.65 16.40 5.33
N ASP A 346 -12.01 16.74 6.45
CA ASP A 346 -11.75 18.12 6.88
C ASP A 346 -10.32 18.57 6.54
N TYR A 347 -10.16 19.15 5.36
CA TYR A 347 -8.90 19.77 4.95
C TYR A 347 -8.90 21.28 5.22
N SER A 348 -9.29 21.72 6.42
CA SER A 348 -9.46 23.15 6.75
C SER A 348 -8.28 23.81 7.47
N GLU A 349 -7.41 23.06 8.14
CA GLU A 349 -6.23 23.57 8.86
C GLU A 349 -5.00 22.70 8.59
N GLY A 350 -3.80 23.29 8.62
CA GLY A 350 -2.52 22.58 8.44
C GLY A 350 -1.81 22.82 7.10
N ILE A 351 -0.66 22.18 6.91
CA ILE A 351 0.12 22.21 5.66
C ILE A 351 0.17 20.80 5.09
N ILE A 352 -0.34 20.59 3.89
CA ILE A 352 -0.26 19.32 3.15
C ILE A 352 1.11 19.27 2.46
N GLU A 353 2.03 18.47 2.97
CA GLU A 353 3.42 18.34 2.54
C GLU A 353 3.57 17.29 1.43
N LEU A 354 3.51 17.72 0.18
CA LEU A 354 3.73 16.88 -1.00
C LEU A 354 5.24 16.75 -1.29
N SER A 355 5.92 15.95 -0.45
CA SER A 355 7.37 15.75 -0.50
C SER A 355 7.83 14.52 -1.29
N LYS A 356 6.91 13.81 -1.96
CA LYS A 356 7.20 12.68 -2.84
C LYS A 356 6.54 12.88 -4.21
N GLU A 357 7.09 12.22 -5.23
CA GLU A 357 6.51 12.16 -6.58
C GLU A 357 5.26 11.27 -6.55
N VAL A 358 4.14 11.80 -6.06
CA VAL A 358 2.84 11.12 -5.92
C VAL A 358 1.73 11.98 -6.51
N VAL A 359 0.56 11.39 -6.74
CA VAL A 359 -0.63 12.07 -7.29
C VAL A 359 -1.65 12.27 -6.18
N LEU A 360 -1.98 13.52 -5.88
CA LEU A 360 -3.08 13.92 -5.01
C LEU A 360 -4.35 14.12 -5.86
N ASP A 361 -5.33 13.25 -5.75
CA ASP A 361 -6.54 13.26 -6.57
C ASP A 361 -7.79 13.51 -5.73
N GLY A 362 -8.47 14.63 -5.97
CA GLY A 362 -9.74 14.93 -5.29
C GLY A 362 -10.96 14.21 -5.85
N GLU A 363 -10.84 13.51 -6.99
CA GLU A 363 -11.93 12.88 -7.75
C GLU A 363 -13.11 13.84 -8.07
N ASN A 364 -12.90 15.16 -7.98
CA ASN A 364 -13.92 16.23 -8.03
C ASN A 364 -14.89 16.25 -6.83
N LEU A 365 -14.52 15.60 -5.73
CA LEU A 365 -15.32 15.42 -4.53
C LEU A 365 -14.72 16.16 -3.33
N ALA A 366 -13.39 16.23 -3.22
CA ALA A 366 -12.71 16.89 -2.10
C ALA A 366 -12.60 18.41 -2.26
N THR A 367 -12.75 19.12 -1.13
CA THR A 367 -12.58 20.59 -1.04
C THR A 367 -11.62 20.95 0.09
N ILE A 368 -10.55 21.69 -0.24
CA ILE A 368 -9.65 22.32 0.73
C ILE A 368 -10.28 23.62 1.21
N THR A 369 -10.45 23.80 2.53
CA THR A 369 -11.14 24.97 3.11
C THR A 369 -10.27 25.64 4.17
N GLY A 370 -10.84 26.60 4.91
CA GLY A 370 -10.16 27.24 6.03
C GLY A 370 -8.82 27.88 5.62
N SER A 371 -7.78 27.58 6.40
CA SER A 371 -6.42 28.08 6.26
C SER A 371 -5.41 27.05 5.72
N ALA A 372 -5.87 25.83 5.43
CA ALA A 372 -5.02 24.76 4.93
C ALA A 372 -4.43 25.09 3.55
N CYS A 373 -3.26 24.56 3.28
CA CYS A 373 -2.56 24.80 2.02
C CYS A 373 -1.69 23.59 1.63
N ILE A 374 -1.24 23.53 0.38
CA ILE A 374 -0.37 22.46 -0.14
C ILE A 374 1.04 23.00 -0.38
N ASN A 375 2.03 22.37 0.25
CA ASN A 375 3.46 22.61 0.04
C ASN A 375 4.07 21.50 -0.81
N ILE A 376 4.55 21.82 -2.01
CA ILE A 376 5.09 20.83 -2.96
C ILE A 376 6.60 20.97 -3.03
N SER A 377 7.31 19.91 -2.65
CA SER A 377 8.77 19.86 -2.62
C SER A 377 9.39 18.72 -3.44
N ALA A 378 8.57 17.91 -4.13
CA ALA A 378 9.01 16.85 -5.04
C ALA A 378 8.72 17.16 -6.51
N ALA A 379 9.69 16.85 -7.38
CA ALA A 379 9.52 16.96 -8.83
C ALA A 379 8.59 15.84 -9.32
N GLY A 380 7.78 16.11 -10.35
CA GLY A 380 6.82 15.14 -10.89
C GLY A 380 5.57 14.90 -10.02
N ALA A 381 5.46 15.52 -8.85
CA ALA A 381 4.25 15.43 -8.04
C ALA A 381 3.04 16.06 -8.76
N GLU A 382 1.86 15.47 -8.61
CA GLU A 382 0.63 15.91 -9.28
C GLU A 382 -0.47 16.24 -8.25
N VAL A 383 -1.22 17.32 -8.50
CA VAL A 383 -2.43 17.69 -7.76
C VAL A 383 -3.55 17.86 -8.79
N ARG A 384 -4.63 17.10 -8.66
CA ARG A 384 -5.72 17.14 -9.63
C ARG A 384 -7.12 16.99 -9.04
N ASN A 385 -8.11 17.45 -9.79
CA ASN A 385 -9.54 17.29 -9.50
C ASN A 385 -9.96 17.79 -8.10
N LEU A 386 -9.34 18.86 -7.62
CA LEU A 386 -9.55 19.41 -6.27
C LEU A 386 -10.23 20.78 -6.31
N SER A 387 -11.12 21.01 -5.36
CA SER A 387 -11.71 22.33 -5.11
C SER A 387 -10.99 23.04 -3.95
N PHE A 388 -10.82 24.35 -4.05
CA PHE A 388 -10.29 25.20 -2.98
C PHE A 388 -11.28 26.30 -2.66
N LYS A 389 -11.68 26.38 -1.39
CA LYS A 389 -12.56 27.40 -0.80
C LYS A 389 -11.97 27.87 0.53
N ASN A 390 -10.69 28.24 0.50
CA ASN A 390 -10.02 28.81 1.66
C ASN A 390 -10.72 30.10 2.11
N ASN A 391 -10.69 30.37 3.41
CA ASN A 391 -11.12 31.66 3.96
C ASN A 391 -9.95 32.56 4.40
N ALA A 392 -8.73 32.00 4.41
CA ALA A 392 -7.48 32.70 4.69
C ALA A 392 -6.32 32.11 3.88
N ILE A 393 -5.34 32.95 3.54
CA ILE A 393 -4.05 32.49 3.00
C ILE A 393 -2.97 32.67 4.08
N THR A 394 -2.25 31.59 4.39
CA THR A 394 -1.25 31.50 5.46
C THR A 394 0.12 31.15 4.90
N SER A 395 1.14 31.02 5.76
CA SER A 395 2.48 30.58 5.34
C SER A 395 2.47 29.08 5.11
N CYS A 396 2.71 28.67 3.87
CA CYS A 396 2.61 27.29 3.41
C CYS A 396 3.96 26.58 3.29
N ALA A 397 5.01 27.14 3.86
CA ALA A 397 6.33 26.51 3.90
C ALA A 397 6.93 26.65 5.30
N SER A 398 7.46 25.56 5.82
CA SER A 398 8.23 25.55 7.06
C SER A 398 9.63 26.15 6.82
N GLY A 399 9.95 27.26 7.50
CA GLY A 399 11.32 27.81 7.55
C GLY A 399 11.63 29.04 6.67
N GLU A 400 10.72 29.57 5.86
CA GLU A 400 10.90 30.90 5.26
C GLU A 400 10.47 32.00 6.25
N SER A 401 11.46 32.73 6.78
CA SER A 401 11.29 33.79 7.78
C SER A 401 10.43 34.94 7.26
N SER A 402 9.33 35.27 7.95
CA SER A 402 8.59 36.56 8.05
C SER A 402 8.44 37.48 6.82
N GLN A 403 8.79 37.02 5.64
CA GLN A 403 8.76 37.68 4.32
C GLN A 403 8.05 36.75 3.31
N GLY A 404 7.63 35.56 3.78
CA GLY A 404 7.29 34.37 3.03
C GLY A 404 6.24 34.62 1.97
N ARG A 405 6.65 34.41 0.72
CA ARG A 405 5.73 34.36 -0.41
C ARG A 405 5.02 33.02 -0.33
N SER A 406 3.71 33.04 -0.19
CA SER A 406 2.91 31.86 0.08
C SER A 406 1.61 31.91 -0.69
N GLY A 407 0.97 30.75 -0.80
CA GLY A 407 -0.36 30.57 -1.37
C GLY A 407 -1.06 29.32 -0.87
N SER A 408 -2.31 29.15 -1.30
CA SER A 408 -3.07 27.89 -1.11
C SER A 408 -2.32 26.70 -1.69
N ILE A 409 -1.51 26.93 -2.73
CA ILE A 409 -0.53 25.98 -3.24
C ILE A 409 0.82 26.71 -3.33
N THR A 410 1.85 26.12 -2.76
CA THR A 410 3.23 26.60 -2.80
C THR A 410 4.13 25.53 -3.41
N ILE A 411 4.77 25.85 -4.52
CA ILE A 411 5.76 25.00 -5.17
C ILE A 411 7.15 25.51 -4.79
N MET A 412 7.90 24.68 -4.08
CA MET A 412 9.24 25.01 -3.61
C MET A 412 10.25 25.07 -4.76
N GLN A 413 11.53 25.27 -4.44
CA GLN A 413 12.60 25.25 -5.43
C GLN A 413 12.83 23.82 -5.94
N VAL A 414 11.95 23.33 -6.79
CA VAL A 414 11.92 21.96 -7.30
C VAL A 414 11.66 21.92 -8.80
N GLY A 415 12.33 21.02 -9.52
CA GLY A 415 12.17 20.84 -10.95
C GLY A 415 13.23 19.94 -11.55
N GLU A 416 12.82 18.95 -12.33
CA GLU A 416 13.68 18.07 -13.12
C GLU A 416 13.21 18.03 -14.57
N GLU A 417 14.13 17.69 -15.49
CA GLU A 417 13.80 17.61 -16.92
C GLU A 417 12.69 16.58 -17.14
N ASN A 418 11.62 16.97 -17.85
CA ASN A 418 10.41 16.15 -18.08
C ASN A 418 9.65 15.73 -16.80
N LYS A 419 9.88 16.41 -15.67
CA LYS A 419 9.14 16.19 -14.42
C LYS A 419 8.66 17.51 -13.79
N PRO A 420 7.78 18.26 -14.47
CA PRO A 420 7.11 19.39 -13.83
C PRO A 420 6.24 18.92 -12.67
N VAL A 421 6.01 19.79 -11.70
CA VAL A 421 4.85 19.63 -10.80
C VAL A 421 3.58 19.87 -11.63
N LEU A 422 2.65 18.92 -11.62
CA LEU A 422 1.42 18.98 -12.40
C LEU A 422 0.24 19.46 -11.55
N LEU A 423 -0.42 20.53 -11.95
CA LEU A 423 -1.64 21.06 -11.35
C LEU A 423 -2.76 21.01 -12.38
N THR A 424 -3.72 20.08 -12.25
CA THR A 424 -4.69 19.81 -13.32
C THR A 424 -6.14 19.82 -12.84
N ASN A 425 -7.04 20.46 -13.58
CA ASN A 425 -8.48 20.44 -13.27
C ASN A 425 -8.79 20.86 -11.82
N LEU A 426 -8.19 21.98 -11.38
CA LEU A 426 -8.46 22.56 -10.08
C LEU A 426 -9.61 23.57 -10.16
N HIS A 427 -10.40 23.67 -9.10
CA HIS A 427 -11.45 24.69 -8.96
C HIS A 427 -11.19 25.56 -7.73
N ILE A 428 -10.62 26.74 -7.94
CA ILE A 428 -10.25 27.66 -6.87
C ILE A 428 -11.25 28.82 -6.83
N ASP A 429 -12.02 28.88 -5.75
CA ASP A 429 -12.99 29.93 -5.48
C ASP A 429 -12.49 30.84 -4.36
N ALA A 430 -12.15 32.07 -4.74
CA ALA A 430 -11.57 33.07 -3.86
C ALA A 430 -12.62 33.89 -3.08
N GLN A 431 -13.91 33.59 -3.21
CA GLN A 431 -14.99 34.41 -2.65
C GLN A 431 -14.89 34.63 -1.14
N ASP A 432 -14.50 33.59 -0.39
CA ASP A 432 -14.52 33.57 1.08
C ASP A 432 -13.19 34.00 1.72
N ILE A 433 -12.16 34.29 0.91
CA ILE A 433 -10.86 34.75 1.41
C ILE A 433 -11.01 36.18 1.94
N THR A 434 -11.00 36.33 3.27
CA THR A 434 -11.26 37.61 3.95
C THR A 434 -10.04 38.19 4.65
N ASN A 435 -8.95 37.44 4.73
CA ASN A 435 -7.70 37.82 5.40
C ASN A 435 -6.48 37.19 4.70
N ASP A 436 -5.43 37.98 4.45
CA ASP A 436 -4.08 37.47 4.17
C ASP A 436 -3.23 37.61 5.45
N MET A 437 -2.91 36.51 6.12
CA MET A 437 -2.13 36.57 7.37
C MET A 437 -0.63 36.85 7.13
N LEU A 438 -0.28 37.39 5.96
CA LEU A 438 1.07 37.62 5.49
C LEU A 438 1.37 39.12 5.47
N GLU A 439 2.58 39.52 5.89
CA GLU A 439 3.02 40.92 5.79
C GLU A 439 3.18 41.39 4.33
N ASN A 440 3.30 40.45 3.40
CA ASN A 440 3.38 40.68 1.96
C ASN A 440 2.19 39.99 1.27
N LYS A 441 1.57 40.70 0.32
CA LYS A 441 0.36 40.24 -0.35
C LYS A 441 0.52 38.83 -0.97
N ALA A 442 -0.44 37.95 -0.67
CA ALA A 442 -0.43 36.53 -1.04
C ALA A 442 -0.79 36.25 -2.52
N SER A 443 -0.48 35.04 -2.99
CA SER A 443 -0.98 34.50 -4.28
C SER A 443 -1.74 33.19 -4.02
N LEU A 444 -2.62 32.73 -4.91
CA LEU A 444 -3.27 31.42 -4.72
C LEU A 444 -2.31 30.27 -5.02
N VAL A 445 -1.58 30.38 -6.12
CA VAL A 445 -0.44 29.51 -6.47
C VAL A 445 0.82 30.36 -6.45
N TYR A 446 1.75 30.03 -5.55
CA TYR A 446 3.10 30.57 -5.56
C TYR A 446 4.09 29.49 -6.02
N SER A 447 5.03 29.84 -6.88
CA SER A 447 6.04 28.88 -7.34
C SER A 447 7.45 29.47 -7.40
N SER A 448 8.41 28.71 -6.87
CA SER A 448 9.85 28.88 -7.11
C SER A 448 10.44 27.71 -7.91
N GLY A 449 9.59 26.83 -8.46
CA GLY A 449 9.96 25.61 -9.19
C GLY A 449 9.37 25.51 -10.59
N TYR A 450 9.58 24.35 -11.22
CA TYR A 450 9.08 23.99 -12.54
C TYR A 450 7.70 23.33 -12.44
N PHE A 451 6.70 23.83 -13.17
CA PHE A 451 5.32 23.35 -13.06
C PHE A 451 4.50 23.47 -14.35
N GLU A 452 3.40 22.73 -14.42
CA GLU A 452 2.34 22.92 -15.42
C GLU A 452 1.01 23.11 -14.70
N LEU A 453 0.27 24.16 -15.08
CA LEU A 453 -1.07 24.45 -14.59
C LEU A 453 -2.06 24.33 -15.75
N LEU A 454 -2.89 23.30 -15.69
CA LEU A 454 -3.70 22.85 -16.82
C LEU A 454 -5.19 22.80 -16.47
N ASN A 455 -6.03 23.24 -17.39
CA ASN A 455 -7.49 23.03 -17.37
C ASN A 455 -8.18 23.40 -16.05
N SER A 456 -7.67 24.39 -15.32
CA SER A 456 -8.14 24.78 -13.99
C SER A 456 -8.97 26.07 -14.04
N SER A 457 -9.74 26.34 -13.00
CA SER A 457 -10.60 27.51 -12.89
C SER A 457 -10.33 28.29 -11.61
N PHE A 458 -10.17 29.61 -11.76
CA PHE A 458 -9.98 30.57 -10.70
C PHE A 458 -11.12 31.58 -10.77
N VAL A 459 -12.00 31.56 -9.80
CA VAL A 459 -13.22 32.40 -9.79
C VAL A 459 -13.27 33.28 -8.56
N ASN A 460 -14.05 34.36 -8.67
CA ASN A 460 -14.27 35.31 -7.58
C ASN A 460 -12.98 35.91 -7.01
N LEU A 461 -11.94 36.06 -7.82
CA LEU A 461 -10.71 36.73 -7.41
C LEU A 461 -11.05 38.17 -6.97
N GLN A 462 -10.44 38.62 -5.88
CA GLN A 462 -10.76 39.91 -5.25
C GLN A 462 -9.54 40.82 -5.22
N SER A 463 -9.64 41.97 -5.88
CA SER A 463 -8.50 42.88 -6.05
C SER A 463 -8.03 43.55 -4.76
N ASN A 464 -8.84 43.53 -3.69
CA ASN A 464 -8.56 44.16 -2.40
C ASN A 464 -7.88 43.26 -1.36
N ILE A 465 -7.79 41.94 -1.59
CA ILE A 465 -7.29 40.97 -0.59
C ILE A 465 -6.11 40.16 -1.12
N GLN A 466 -6.18 39.68 -2.36
CA GLN A 466 -5.15 38.82 -2.95
C GLN A 466 -4.38 39.57 -4.02
N ASN A 467 -3.08 39.30 -4.17
CA ASN A 467 -2.26 39.98 -5.16
C ASN A 467 -2.34 39.29 -6.52
N ASN A 468 -2.26 37.96 -6.57
CA ASN A 468 -2.29 37.22 -7.83
C ASN A 468 -2.95 35.84 -7.71
N ALA A 469 -3.52 35.33 -8.80
CA ALA A 469 -3.90 33.92 -8.84
C ALA A 469 -2.64 33.03 -8.93
N VAL A 470 -1.72 33.35 -9.84
CA VAL A 470 -0.44 32.65 -9.99
C VAL A 470 0.71 33.63 -9.92
N TYR A 471 1.73 33.32 -9.13
CA TYR A 471 2.95 34.13 -9.04
C TYR A 471 4.21 33.27 -9.04
N THR A 472 5.13 33.59 -9.94
CA THR A 472 6.52 33.13 -9.84
C THR A 472 7.52 34.26 -10.09
N PRO A 473 8.46 34.48 -9.17
CA PRO A 473 9.52 35.48 -9.34
C PRO A 473 10.63 35.06 -10.32
N CYS A 474 10.72 33.78 -10.69
CA CYS A 474 11.76 33.21 -11.56
C CYS A 474 13.22 33.56 -11.17
N HIS A 475 13.48 33.72 -9.88
CA HIS A 475 14.81 34.03 -9.36
C HIS A 475 15.67 32.78 -9.09
N LYS A 476 15.08 31.59 -9.26
CA LYS A 476 15.70 30.27 -9.10
C LYS A 476 15.84 29.57 -10.44
N SER A 477 16.79 28.65 -10.56
CA SER A 477 17.07 27.88 -11.78
C SER A 477 15.87 27.03 -12.20
N GLU A 478 15.22 26.41 -11.24
CA GLU A 478 14.11 25.46 -11.42
C GLU A 478 12.88 26.17 -12.00
N ALA A 479 12.56 27.36 -11.49
CA ALA A 479 11.50 28.23 -12.03
C ALA A 479 11.76 28.75 -13.47
N ARG A 480 12.94 28.51 -14.05
CA ARG A 480 13.31 28.91 -15.41
C ARG A 480 13.32 27.74 -16.41
N MET A 481 12.88 26.55 -15.98
CA MET A 481 12.85 25.35 -16.81
C MET A 481 11.71 25.33 -17.85
N GLY A 482 10.86 26.37 -17.83
CA GLY A 482 9.85 26.61 -18.85
C GLY A 482 8.47 26.10 -18.49
N SER A 483 7.95 26.55 -17.35
CA SER A 483 6.60 26.21 -16.87
C SER A 483 5.51 26.52 -17.90
N VAL A 484 4.37 25.81 -17.81
CA VAL A 484 3.23 25.96 -18.72
C VAL A 484 1.98 26.36 -17.95
N ILE A 485 1.21 27.30 -18.46
CA ILE A 485 -0.12 27.66 -17.97
C ILE A 485 -1.09 27.61 -19.15
N GLN A 486 -1.91 26.55 -19.21
CA GLN A 486 -2.71 26.26 -20.39
C GLN A 486 -4.16 25.86 -20.08
N GLY A 487 -5.10 26.36 -20.88
CA GLY A 487 -6.50 25.91 -20.82
C GLY A 487 -7.26 26.34 -19.57
N ASN A 488 -6.74 27.31 -18.81
CA ASN A 488 -7.34 27.74 -17.55
C ASN A 488 -8.32 28.89 -17.73
N ASN A 489 -9.25 29.04 -16.78
CA ASN A 489 -10.17 30.17 -16.70
C ASN A 489 -9.86 31.03 -15.47
N PHE A 490 -9.68 32.34 -15.67
CA PHE A 490 -9.45 33.32 -14.61
C PHE A 490 -10.54 34.38 -14.64
N THR A 491 -11.28 34.51 -13.54
CA THR A 491 -12.36 35.50 -13.40
C THR A 491 -12.13 36.36 -12.16
N ILE A 492 -12.09 37.67 -12.36
CA ILE A 492 -11.95 38.65 -11.27
C ILE A 492 -13.24 39.44 -11.08
N ASN A 493 -13.69 39.54 -9.83
CA ASN A 493 -14.80 40.41 -9.44
C ASN A 493 -14.20 41.71 -8.89
N ASP A 494 -13.89 42.63 -9.80
CA ASP A 494 -13.16 43.86 -9.46
C ASP A 494 -14.01 44.85 -8.65
N ALA A 495 -13.66 45.03 -7.38
CA ALA A 495 -14.22 46.04 -6.50
C ALA A 495 -13.15 46.82 -5.70
N GLY A 496 -11.87 46.61 -6.01
CA GLY A 496 -10.73 47.07 -5.21
C GLY A 496 -9.88 48.16 -5.86
N ASN A 497 -8.89 48.67 -5.12
CA ASN A 497 -7.98 49.74 -5.55
C ASN A 497 -6.50 49.31 -5.53
N SER A 498 -6.24 48.01 -5.41
CA SER A 498 -4.90 47.42 -5.25
C SER A 498 -4.38 46.87 -6.58
N GLU A 499 -3.06 46.87 -6.75
CA GLU A 499 -2.39 46.17 -7.84
C GLU A 499 -2.65 44.66 -7.73
N VAL A 500 -3.22 44.06 -8.78
CA VAL A 500 -3.53 42.61 -8.89
C VAL A 500 -3.31 42.11 -10.32
N ALA A 501 -2.83 40.87 -10.44
CA ALA A 501 -2.77 40.16 -11.72
C ALA A 501 -3.38 38.76 -11.66
N ALA A 502 -3.92 38.21 -12.75
CA ALA A 502 -4.21 36.78 -12.77
C ALA A 502 -2.90 36.00 -12.66
N ILE A 503 -1.95 36.31 -13.55
CA ILE A 503 -0.65 35.65 -13.61
C ILE A 503 0.44 36.72 -13.51
N LYS A 504 1.43 36.49 -12.63
CA LYS A 504 2.56 37.40 -12.41
C LYS A 504 3.91 36.70 -12.55
N PHE A 505 4.82 37.28 -13.32
CA PHE A 505 6.21 36.85 -13.47
C PHE A 505 7.20 37.96 -13.12
N GLY A 506 8.30 37.58 -12.45
CA GLY A 506 9.37 38.51 -12.07
C GLY A 506 9.10 39.28 -10.78
N ASN A 507 9.90 40.30 -10.46
CA ASN A 507 9.78 40.99 -9.17
C ASN A 507 8.53 41.88 -9.07
N SER A 508 8.18 42.23 -7.83
CA SER A 508 6.96 42.97 -7.50
C SER A 508 6.94 44.42 -7.99
N SER A 509 8.09 45.02 -8.33
CA SER A 509 8.19 46.46 -8.62
C SER A 509 8.29 46.80 -10.10
N SER A 510 8.76 45.87 -10.94
CA SER A 510 9.03 46.17 -12.36
C SER A 510 8.92 44.97 -13.30
N GLY A 511 8.41 43.85 -12.81
CA GLY A 511 8.36 42.57 -13.55
C GLY A 511 9.75 42.06 -13.94
N ALA A 512 10.82 42.66 -13.41
CA ALA A 512 12.17 42.27 -13.76
C ALA A 512 12.52 40.94 -13.10
N ILE A 513 13.04 40.02 -13.89
CA ILE A 513 13.63 38.78 -13.40
C ILE A 513 14.99 39.16 -12.80
N GLN A 514 15.15 39.03 -11.49
CA GLN A 514 16.42 39.31 -10.82
C GLN A 514 17.40 38.19 -11.17
N ASP A 515 18.59 38.57 -11.65
CA ASP A 515 19.62 37.60 -11.99
C ASP A 515 21.01 38.04 -11.52
N ASN A 516 21.80 37.05 -11.10
CA ASN A 516 23.24 37.18 -10.87
C ASN A 516 24.05 36.61 -12.07
N ILE A 517 23.40 36.03 -13.10
CA ILE A 517 24.01 35.18 -14.17
C ILE A 517 23.58 35.55 -15.62
N ASN A 518 22.99 36.72 -15.88
CA ASN A 518 22.64 37.26 -17.23
C ASN A 518 21.63 36.48 -18.13
N ASN A 519 20.81 35.56 -17.62
CA ASN A 519 19.68 34.96 -18.34
C ASN A 519 18.33 35.46 -17.79
N ASN A 520 17.82 36.54 -18.37
CA ASN A 520 16.59 37.26 -17.98
C ASN A 520 15.28 36.55 -18.42
N SER A 521 15.22 35.22 -18.50
CA SER A 521 14.05 34.51 -19.03
C SER A 521 13.47 33.50 -18.04
N CYS A 522 12.16 33.60 -17.75
CA CYS A 522 11.40 32.53 -17.08
C CYS A 522 11.07 31.38 -18.03
N LEU A 523 11.02 31.67 -19.35
CA LEU A 523 10.65 30.74 -20.40
C LEU A 523 9.23 30.17 -20.21
N VAL A 524 8.28 30.94 -19.70
CA VAL A 524 6.92 30.42 -19.43
C VAL A 524 6.05 30.48 -20.68
N THR A 525 5.25 29.45 -20.90
CA THR A 525 4.25 29.39 -21.97
C THR A 525 2.86 29.62 -21.39
N ILE A 526 2.12 30.61 -21.92
CA ILE A 526 0.75 30.94 -21.48
C ILE A 526 -0.17 30.88 -22.69
N GLU A 527 -1.02 29.88 -22.81
CA GLU A 527 -1.86 29.70 -23.99
C GLU A 527 -3.22 29.06 -23.71
N ASN A 528 -4.20 29.31 -24.58
CA ASN A 528 -5.54 28.78 -24.51
C ASN A 528 -6.28 29.08 -23.19
N ASN A 529 -5.86 30.10 -22.43
CA ASN A 529 -6.54 30.52 -21.22
C ASN A 529 -7.63 31.56 -21.55
N VAL A 530 -8.61 31.68 -20.66
CA VAL A 530 -9.66 32.71 -20.71
C VAL A 530 -9.52 33.62 -19.50
N PHE A 531 -9.41 34.93 -19.73
CA PHE A 531 -9.35 35.95 -18.70
C PHE A 531 -10.60 36.82 -18.78
N THR A 532 -11.35 36.95 -17.70
CA THR A 532 -12.60 37.72 -17.63
C THR A 532 -12.54 38.77 -16.53
N GLY A 533 -12.85 40.02 -16.87
CA GLY A 533 -12.99 41.12 -15.90
C GLY A 533 -11.71 41.90 -15.60
N TYR A 534 -10.63 41.67 -16.34
CA TYR A 534 -9.35 42.38 -16.17
C TYR A 534 -9.31 43.67 -16.99
N SER A 535 -8.75 44.74 -16.42
CA SER A 535 -8.69 46.06 -17.09
C SER A 535 -7.62 46.16 -18.18
N VAL A 536 -6.60 45.30 -18.13
CA VAL A 536 -5.54 45.19 -19.13
C VAL A 536 -5.16 43.74 -19.37
N ASN A 537 -4.88 43.40 -20.63
CA ASN A 537 -4.50 42.06 -21.05
C ASN A 537 -3.09 41.69 -20.55
N VAL A 538 -2.07 42.42 -21.01
CA VAL A 538 -0.66 42.17 -20.65
C VAL A 538 0.03 43.49 -20.33
N THR A 539 0.80 43.54 -19.24
CA THR A 539 1.60 44.71 -18.87
C THR A 539 2.86 44.34 -18.10
N ASP A 540 3.95 45.09 -18.28
CA ASP A 540 5.16 45.04 -17.45
C ASP A 540 5.22 46.19 -16.42
N SER A 541 4.20 47.04 -16.42
CA SER A 541 4.09 48.20 -15.56
C SER A 541 2.68 48.33 -14.97
N VAL A 542 2.63 48.41 -13.65
CA VAL A 542 1.45 48.70 -12.84
C VAL A 542 1.82 49.88 -11.96
N GLY A 543 0.98 50.90 -11.94
CA GLY A 543 1.33 52.20 -11.36
C GLY A 543 0.58 52.54 -10.10
N SER A 544 1.17 53.45 -9.33
CA SER A 544 0.58 54.07 -8.13
C SER A 544 -0.34 55.26 -8.44
N SER A 545 -0.47 55.67 -9.70
CA SER A 545 -1.38 56.73 -10.17
C SER A 545 -2.73 56.17 -10.62
N SER A 546 -3.71 57.06 -10.84
CA SER A 546 -5.01 56.74 -11.46
C SER A 546 -4.92 56.39 -12.95
N ASP A 547 -3.77 56.67 -13.56
CA ASP A 547 -3.57 56.59 -15.01
C ASP A 547 -2.94 55.25 -15.45
N ASN A 548 -2.50 54.42 -14.50
CA ASN A 548 -2.01 53.09 -14.78
C ASN A 548 -3.05 52.04 -14.33
N PRO A 549 -3.32 51.03 -15.18
CA PRO A 549 -4.25 49.95 -14.85
C PRO A 549 -3.68 49.13 -13.69
N ARG A 550 -4.50 48.93 -12.66
CA ARG A 550 -4.11 48.20 -11.45
C ARG A 550 -4.48 46.73 -11.49
N VAL A 551 -5.34 46.34 -12.44
CA VAL A 551 -5.87 44.98 -12.56
C VAL A 551 -5.53 44.44 -13.95
N ALA A 552 -4.56 43.54 -14.03
CA ALA A 552 -4.06 42.97 -15.29
C ALA A 552 -4.34 41.47 -15.39
N ALA A 553 -4.60 40.93 -16.57
CA ALA A 553 -4.67 39.49 -16.76
C ALA A 553 -3.26 38.89 -16.60
N VAL A 554 -2.25 39.44 -17.27
CA VAL A 554 -0.85 39.01 -17.13
C VAL A 554 0.06 40.20 -16.81
N PHE A 555 0.81 40.08 -15.70
CA PHE A 555 1.90 40.99 -15.35
C PHE A 555 3.25 40.34 -15.62
N ALA A 556 3.92 40.74 -16.70
CA ALA A 556 5.19 40.17 -17.10
C ALA A 556 5.91 41.08 -18.10
N ARG A 557 7.24 40.98 -18.13
CA ARG A 557 8.03 41.46 -19.27
C ARG A 557 7.97 40.47 -20.41
N ASN A 558 8.04 40.96 -21.65
CA ASN A 558 8.00 40.11 -22.84
C ASN A 558 9.09 39.04 -22.85
N GLU A 559 10.28 39.32 -22.32
CA GLU A 559 11.39 38.37 -22.26
C GLU A 559 11.16 37.21 -21.28
N ALA A 560 10.17 37.31 -20.40
CA ALA A 560 9.80 36.23 -19.48
C ALA A 560 8.99 35.11 -20.18
N MET A 561 8.36 35.40 -21.33
CA MET A 561 7.35 34.56 -21.97
C MET A 561 7.88 33.95 -23.28
N GLN A 562 7.51 32.71 -23.59
CA GLN A 562 7.93 32.03 -24.83
C GLN A 562 7.03 32.32 -26.04
N ASN A 563 5.80 32.75 -25.80
CA ASN A 563 4.78 32.87 -26.83
C ASN A 563 4.06 34.23 -26.79
N ASP A 564 3.34 34.52 -27.86
CA ASP A 564 2.49 35.70 -27.95
C ASP A 564 1.20 35.48 -27.15
N VAL A 565 1.21 35.96 -25.91
CA VAL A 565 0.11 35.78 -24.95
C VAL A 565 -1.18 36.44 -25.42
N GLU A 566 -1.12 37.57 -26.12
CA GLU A 566 -2.33 38.28 -26.57
C GLU A 566 -3.06 37.51 -27.67
N ASN A 567 -2.34 36.79 -28.53
CA ASN A 567 -2.91 36.04 -29.66
C ASN A 567 -3.25 34.57 -29.33
N THR A 568 -2.74 34.04 -28.23
CA THR A 568 -2.95 32.64 -27.83
C THR A 568 -3.99 32.48 -26.72
N ASN A 569 -4.48 33.58 -26.14
CA ASN A 569 -5.46 33.55 -25.04
C ASN A 569 -6.68 34.41 -25.38
N THR A 570 -7.78 34.20 -24.65
CA THR A 570 -9.01 34.98 -24.78
C THR A 570 -9.14 35.96 -23.62
N PHE A 571 -9.36 37.23 -23.92
CA PHE A 571 -9.56 38.31 -22.93
C PHE A 571 -10.97 38.89 -23.10
N GLN A 572 -11.75 38.94 -22.01
CA GLN A 572 -13.17 39.32 -22.00
C GLN A 572 -13.51 40.40 -20.97
#